data_AF-A0A7W8A8B0-F1
#
_entry.id   AF-A0A7W8A8B0-F1
#
_cell.length_a   1.000
_cell.length_b   1.000
_cell.length_c   1.000
_cell.angle_alpha   90.00
_cell.angle_beta   90.00
_cell.angle_gamma   90.00
#
_symmetry.space_group_name_H-M   'P 1'
#
loop_
_entity.id
_entity.type
_entity.pdbx_description
1 polymer ?
#
loop_
_entity_poly.entity_id
_entity_poly.type
_entity_poly.pdbx_seq_one_letter_code
_entity_poly.pdbx_strand_id
1 'polypeptide(L)' 'MSEPTEEQLVAAGVDLRPWGPTEPDEEQVLRGLGYVLNPLTGTYEGDPHDEDGAPE' A
#
# COMPACT_ATOMS: atom_id res chain seq x y z
N MET A 1 14.78 -0.68 30.50
CA MET A 1 15.40 0.15 29.47
C MET A 1 14.40 1.26 29.19
N SER A 2 14.79 2.53 29.34
CA SER A 2 13.89 3.65 29.01
C SER A 2 13.98 3.93 27.53
N GLU A 3 12.84 4.02 26.87
CA GLU A 3 12.76 4.41 25.47
C GLU A 3 13.15 5.89 25.36
N PRO A 4 13.91 6.27 24.31
CA PRO A 4 14.27 7.66 24.08
C PRO A 4 13.01 8.50 23.84
N THR A 5 13.00 9.72 24.36
CA THR A 5 11.89 10.65 24.14
C THR A 5 11.88 11.20 22.72
N GLU A 6 10.71 11.66 22.27
CA GLU A 6 10.53 12.23 20.93
C GLU A 6 11.53 13.37 20.65
N GLU A 7 11.78 14.24 21.64
CA GLU A 7 12.76 15.33 21.57
C GLU A 7 14.19 14.84 21.29
N GLN A 8 14.58 13.69 21.86
CA GLN A 8 15.90 13.09 21.63
C GLN A 8 16.00 12.50 20.22
N LEU A 9 14.92 11.94 19.71
CA LEU A 9 14.86 11.40 18.35
C LEU A 9 14.95 12.52 17.31
N VAL A 10 14.23 13.63 17.52
CA VAL A 10 14.34 14.83 16.65
C VAL A 10 15.75 15.42 16.69
N ALA A 11 16.35 15.56 17.88
CA ALA A 11 17.72 16.08 18.02
C ALA A 11 18.78 15.17 17.37
N ALA A 12 18.54 13.85 17.32
CA ALA A 12 19.37 12.88 16.62
C ALA A 12 19.13 12.85 15.10
N GLY A 13 18.22 13.70 14.58
CA GLY A 13 17.88 13.74 13.16
C GLY A 13 17.06 12.55 12.69
N VAL A 14 16.42 11.83 13.62
CA VAL A 14 15.49 10.75 13.27
C VAL A 14 14.26 11.38 12.64
N ASP A 15 13.98 10.99 11.41
CA ASP A 15 12.77 11.41 10.71
C ASP A 15 11.56 10.73 11.34
N LEU A 16 10.80 11.49 12.13
CA LEU A 16 9.58 11.03 12.78
C LEU A 16 8.34 11.21 11.91
N ARG A 17 8.50 11.67 10.66
CA ARG A 17 7.35 11.80 9.77
C ARG A 17 6.84 10.38 9.48
N PRO A 18 5.51 10.17 9.49
CA PRO A 18 4.96 8.90 9.07
C PRO A 18 5.50 8.57 7.68
N TRP A 19 6.11 7.40 7.55
CA TRP A 19 6.58 6.89 6.27
C TRP A 19 5.37 6.58 5.39
N GLY A 20 4.95 7.59 4.63
CA GLY A 20 3.86 7.47 3.66
C GLY A 20 2.47 7.37 4.29
N PRO A 21 1.43 7.30 3.45
CA PRO A 21 0.07 7.04 3.92
C PRO A 21 0.03 5.69 4.64
N THR A 22 -0.56 5.68 5.84
CA THR A 22 -0.73 4.49 6.67
C THR A 22 -1.62 3.42 6.01
N GLU A 23 -2.38 3.81 4.99
CA GLU A 23 -3.33 2.95 4.28
C GLU A 23 -3.06 2.97 2.77
N PRO A 24 -3.01 1.80 2.11
CA PRO A 24 -2.97 1.74 0.66
C PRO A 24 -4.27 2.31 0.09
N ASP A 25 -4.14 3.10 -0.97
CA ASP A 25 -5.30 3.54 -1.75
C ASP A 25 -5.99 2.33 -2.43
N GLU A 26 -7.29 2.44 -2.70
CA GLU A 26 -8.10 1.37 -3.33
C GLU A 26 -7.45 0.82 -4.61
N GLU A 27 -6.86 1.69 -5.44
CA GLU A 27 -6.15 1.26 -6.65
C GLU A 27 -4.93 0.38 -6.32
N GLN A 28 -4.19 0.69 -5.25
CA GLN A 28 -3.05 -0.11 -4.83
C GLN A 28 -3.48 -1.47 -4.30
N VAL A 29 -4.59 -1.53 -3.58
CA VAL A 29 -5.17 -2.79 -3.10
C VAL A 29 -5.61 -3.64 -4.29
N LEU A 30 -6.36 -3.06 -5.23
CA LEU A 30 -6.86 -3.76 -6.40
C LEU A 30 -5.72 -4.31 -7.27
N ARG A 31 -4.67 -3.51 -7.53
CA ARG A 31 -3.48 -3.98 -8.25
C ARG A 31 -2.71 -5.05 -7.48
N GLY A 32 -2.60 -4.93 -6.16
CA GLY A 32 -1.97 -5.94 -5.31
C GLY A 32 -2.72 -7.28 -5.30
N LEU A 33 -4.02 -7.26 -5.57
CA LEU A 33 -4.88 -8.43 -5.74
C LEU A 33 -4.91 -8.96 -7.19
N GLY A 34 -4.12 -8.39 -8.10
CA GLY A 34 -4.09 -8.82 -9.52
C GLY A 34 -5.24 -8.28 -10.36
N TYR A 35 -5.94 -7.22 -9.92
CA TYR A 35 -6.93 -6.56 -10.76
C TYR A 35 -6.29 -5.49 -11.65
N VAL A 36 -6.79 -5.41 -12.89
CA VAL A 36 -6.38 -4.43 -13.89
C VAL A 36 -7.57 -3.54 -14.26
N LEU A 37 -7.32 -2.23 -14.39
CA LEU A 37 -8.33 -1.29 -14.84
C LEU A 37 -8.64 -1.51 -16.33
N ASN A 38 -9.87 -1.90 -16.65
CA ASN A 38 -10.33 -1.98 -18.03
C ASN A 38 -10.60 -0.56 -18.57
N PRO A 39 -9.89 -0.12 -19.62
CA PRO A 39 -10.04 1.24 -20.16
C PRO A 39 -11.36 1.46 -20.93
N LEU A 40 -12.06 0.38 -21.30
CA LEU A 40 -13.33 0.44 -22.01
C LEU A 40 -14.52 0.59 -21.05
N THR A 41 -14.47 -0.05 -19.89
CA THR A 41 -15.57 -0.05 -18.90
C THR A 41 -15.29 0.89 -17.73
N GLY A 42 -14.02 1.25 -17.48
CA GLY A 42 -13.60 2.02 -16.32
C GLY A 42 -13.66 1.22 -15.01
N THR A 43 -13.74 -0.11 -15.09
CA THR A 43 -13.86 -1.00 -13.92
C THR A 43 -12.60 -1.85 -13.78
N TYR A 44 -12.26 -2.18 -12.53
CA TYR A 44 -11.22 -3.16 -12.23
C TYR A 44 -11.74 -4.57 -12.45
N GLU A 45 -11.01 -5.37 -13.22
CA GLU A 45 -11.31 -6.76 -13.54
C GLU A 45 -10.09 -7.61 -13.21
N GLY A 46 -10.29 -8.89 -12.83
CA GLY A 46 -9.18 -9.79 -12.56
C GLY A 46 -8.33 -9.98 -13.83
N ASP A 47 -7.01 -9.98 -13.70
CA ASP A 47 -6.12 -10.15 -14.85
C ASP A 47 -6.38 -11.51 -15.53
N PRO A 48 -6.77 -11.52 -16.82
CA PRO A 48 -7.09 -12.77 -17.52
C PRO A 48 -5.84 -13.62 -17.84
N HIS A 49 -4.63 -13.13 -17.57
CA HIS A 49 -3.37 -13.90 -17.67
C HIS A 49 -2.93 -14.53 -16.35
N ASP A 50 -3.55 -14.19 -15.21
CA ASP A 50 -3.35 -14.88 -13.93
C ASP A 50 -4.21 -16.17 -13.88
N GLU A 51 -3.81 -17.20 -14.64
CA GLU A 51 -4.43 -18.54 -14.58
C GLU A 51 -4.09 -19.33 -13.29
N ASP A 52 -3.72 -18.66 -12.19
CA ASP A 52 -3.34 -19.31 -10.92
C ASP A 52 -3.96 -18.67 -9.65
N GLY A 53 -4.93 -17.74 -9.79
CA GLY A 53 -5.30 -16.89 -8.65
C GLY A 53 -6.77 -16.46 -8.50
N ALA A 54 -7.74 -17.10 -9.13
CA ALA A 54 -9.15 -16.85 -8.80
C ALA A 54 -9.56 -17.70 -7.57
N PRO A 55 -9.94 -17.11 -6.42
CA PRO A 55 -10.53 -17.88 -5.34
C PRO A 55 -11.91 -18.42 -5.80
N GLU A 56 -12.10 -19.73 -5.66
CA GLU A 56 -13.40 -20.43 -5.83
C GLU A 56 -14.54 -19.81 -5.01
#